data_AF-C9LKM9-F1
#
_entry.id   AF-C9LKM9-F1
#
_cell.length_a   1.000
_cell.length_b   1.000
_cell.length_c   1.000
_cell.angle_alpha   90.00
_cell.angle_beta   90.00
_cell.angle_gamma   90.00
#
_symmetry.space_group_name_H-M   'P 1'
#
loop_
_entity.id
_entity.type
_entity.pdbx_description
1 polymer ?
#
loop_
_entity_poly.entity_id
_entity_poly.type
_entity_poly.pdbx_seq_one_letter_code
_entity_poly.pdbx_strand_id
1 'polypeptide(L)'
;MNEWFQCTIKYEKTLENGLVKKVSEPYLVDAISFTEAEKRIIEEIKPFMTGIFEVADIKRAHYAELFESTDESADRFFKAKLQFITLDEKSGKEKKTSQNVLVQAADLRDSIQRLDEGMKTSTIDYTIASVQETPIMDIYHYKEMAPDNFRKVDEA
;
A
#
# COMPACT_ATOMS: atom_id res chain seq x y z
N MET A 1 -1.26 15.73 7.28
CA MET A 1 -2.01 14.46 7.21
C MET A 1 -1.56 13.81 5.94
N ASN A 2 -0.92 12.65 6.05
CA ASN A 2 -0.42 11.93 4.89
C ASN A 2 -1.53 11.03 4.35
N GLU A 3 -1.42 10.66 3.09
CA GLU A 3 -2.38 9.81 2.40
C GLU A 3 -1.62 8.75 1.60
N TRP A 4 -2.24 7.59 1.43
CA TRP A 4 -1.69 6.53 0.61
C TRP A 4 -1.93 6.79 -0.88
N PHE A 5 -0.88 6.63 -1.68
CA PHE A 5 -0.92 6.69 -3.13
C PHE A 5 -0.47 5.35 -3.70
N GLN A 6 -1.23 4.80 -4.63
CA GLN A 6 -0.77 3.70 -5.47
C GLN A 6 -0.03 4.29 -6.68
N CYS A 7 1.28 4.12 -6.71
CA CYS A 7 2.17 4.52 -7.80
C CYS A 7 2.47 3.31 -8.69
N THR A 8 2.19 3.39 -9.98
CA THR A 8 2.48 2.31 -10.94
C THR A 8 3.75 2.61 -11.70
N ILE A 9 4.77 1.77 -11.56
CA ILE A 9 6.01 1.86 -12.32
C ILE A 9 5.96 0.96 -13.54
N LYS A 10 6.38 1.49 -14.69
CA LYS A 10 6.58 0.70 -15.91
C LYS A 10 8.04 0.71 -16.31
N TYR A 11 8.53 -0.45 -16.71
CA TYR A 11 9.90 -0.64 -17.15
C TYR A 11 10.02 -1.88 -18.03
N GLU A 12 11.16 -2.00 -18.71
CA GLU A 12 11.51 -3.16 -19.50
C GLU A 12 12.43 -4.09 -18.70
N LYS A 13 11.98 -5.34 -18.51
CA LYS A 13 12.75 -6.40 -17.87
C LYS A 13 13.22 -7.39 -18.92
N THR A 14 14.52 -7.66 -18.95
CA THR A 14 15.08 -8.74 -19.76
C THR A 14 14.92 -10.04 -18.99
N LEU A 15 14.20 -10.99 -19.57
CA LEU A 15 14.01 -12.32 -19.01
C LEU A 15 15.27 -13.17 -19.21
N GLU A 16 15.40 -14.28 -18.48
CA GLU A 16 16.55 -15.20 -18.55
C GLU A 16 16.81 -15.74 -19.97
N ASN A 17 15.76 -15.82 -20.80
CA ASN A 17 15.83 -16.26 -22.19
C ASN A 17 16.22 -15.12 -23.18
N GLY A 18 16.58 -13.94 -22.68
CA GLY A 18 16.92 -12.76 -23.47
C GLY A 18 15.73 -11.97 -24.03
N LEU A 19 14.48 -12.39 -23.76
CA LEU A 19 13.30 -11.66 -24.20
C LEU A 19 13.08 -10.42 -23.32
N VAL A 20 12.90 -9.26 -23.95
CA VAL A 20 12.51 -8.03 -23.25
C VAL A 20 10.99 -7.98 -23.08
N LYS A 21 10.52 -7.85 -21.83
CA LYS A 21 9.11 -7.72 -21.50
C LYS A 21 8.85 -6.41 -20.78
N LYS A 22 7.77 -5.72 -21.18
CA LYS A 22 7.25 -4.58 -20.43
C LYS A 22 6.50 -5.06 -19.20
N VAL A 23 6.90 -4.56 -18.04
CA VAL A 23 6.33 -4.87 -16.73
C VAL A 23 5.66 -3.62 -16.17
N SER A 24 4.59 -3.82 -15.41
CA SER A 24 3.85 -2.75 -14.73
C SER A 24 3.60 -3.19 -13.30
N GLU A 25 4.26 -2.53 -12.36
CA GLU A 25 4.28 -2.90 -10.94
C GLU A 25 3.71 -1.75 -10.10
N PRO A 26 2.61 -1.97 -9.37
CA PRO A 26 2.07 -0.98 -8.45
C PRO A 26 2.73 -1.08 -7.07
N TYR A 27 3.02 0.06 -6.49
CA TYR A 27 3.58 0.23 -5.15
C TYR A 27 2.68 1.17 -4.35
N LEU A 28 2.59 0.95 -3.06
CA LEU A 28 1.86 1.84 -2.16
C LEU A 28 2.84 2.81 -1.51
N VAL A 29 2.56 4.11 -1.52
CA VAL A 29 3.46 5.15 -1.03
C VAL A 29 2.69 6.08 -0.11
N ASP A 30 3.18 6.28 1.10
CA ASP A 30 2.65 7.29 2.01
C ASP A 30 3.30 8.65 1.71
N ALA A 31 2.47 9.65 1.38
CA ALA A 31 2.92 10.98 0.98
C ALA A 31 1.87 12.06 1.29
N ILE A 32 2.25 13.33 1.22
CA ILE A 32 1.34 14.47 1.43
C ILE A 32 0.68 14.96 0.14
N SER A 33 1.22 14.60 -1.03
CA SER A 33 0.74 15.05 -2.33
C SER A 33 1.16 14.12 -3.47
N PHE A 34 0.51 14.24 -4.63
CA PHE A 34 0.89 13.50 -5.84
C PHE A 34 2.34 13.76 -6.27
N THR A 35 2.79 15.02 -6.20
CA THR A 35 4.16 15.39 -6.55
C THR A 35 5.18 14.77 -5.61
N GLU A 36 4.89 14.73 -4.31
CA GLU A 36 5.75 14.04 -3.35
C GLU A 36 5.74 12.53 -3.57
N ALA A 37 4.56 11.93 -3.78
CA ALA A 37 4.44 10.50 -4.07
C ALA A 37 5.26 10.08 -5.29
N GLU A 38 5.23 10.89 -6.37
CA GLU A 38 6.04 10.68 -7.57
C GLU A 38 7.54 10.77 -7.27
N LYS A 39 7.99 11.82 -6.57
CA LYS A 39 9.41 11.97 -6.20
C LYS A 39 9.90 10.78 -5.38
N ARG A 40 9.14 10.39 -4.35
CA ARG A 40 9.50 9.30 -3.44
C ARG A 40 9.59 7.96 -4.16
N ILE A 41 8.60 7.61 -4.97
CA ILE A 41 8.63 6.31 -5.65
C ILE A 41 9.81 6.22 -6.63
N ILE A 42 10.16 7.32 -7.30
CA ILE A 42 11.35 7.36 -8.17
C ILE A 42 12.61 7.07 -7.37
N GLU A 43 12.77 7.67 -6.19
CA GLU A 43 13.94 7.48 -5.34
C GLU A 43 14.03 6.06 -4.75
N GLU A 44 12.93 5.50 -4.29
CA GLU A 44 12.89 4.16 -3.71
C GLU A 44 13.15 3.09 -4.78
N ILE A 45 12.69 3.30 -6.03
CA ILE A 45 12.78 2.30 -7.11
C ILE A 45 14.10 2.39 -7.88
N LYS A 46 14.69 3.57 -8.02
CA LYS A 46 15.91 3.80 -8.81
C LYS A 46 17.07 2.85 -8.48
N PRO A 47 17.37 2.49 -7.21
CA PRO A 47 18.44 1.54 -6.88
C PRO A 47 18.23 0.14 -7.46
N PHE A 48 16.99 -0.24 -7.74
CA PHE A 48 16.60 -1.56 -8.24
C PHE A 48 16.45 -1.60 -9.77
N MET A 49 16.61 -0.47 -10.44
CA MET A 49 16.43 -0.34 -11.89
C MET A 49 17.78 -0.20 -12.60
N THR A 50 18.04 -1.08 -13.58
CA THR A 50 19.23 -1.00 -14.45
C THR A 50 18.97 -0.23 -15.75
N GLY A 51 17.71 0.08 -16.06
CA GLY A 51 17.28 0.72 -17.30
C GLY A 51 16.34 1.90 -17.06
N ILE A 52 15.76 2.41 -18.14
CA ILE A 52 14.76 3.48 -18.08
C ILE A 52 13.47 2.89 -17.52
N PHE A 53 12.91 3.58 -16.52
CA PHE A 53 11.58 3.33 -16.00
C PHE A 53 10.79 4.64 -16.01
N GLU A 54 9.46 4.52 -15.96
CA GLU A 54 8.55 5.65 -15.85
C GLU A 54 7.52 5.41 -14.74
N VAL A 55 7.10 6.50 -14.10
CA VAL A 55 5.90 6.49 -13.25
C VAL A 55 4.70 6.65 -14.18
N ALA A 56 3.98 5.56 -14.40
CA ALA A 56 2.91 5.50 -15.40
C ALA A 56 1.54 5.94 -14.89
N ASP A 57 1.30 5.88 -13.58
CA ASP A 57 0.03 6.24 -12.96
C ASP A 57 0.23 6.50 -11.46
N ILE A 58 -0.52 7.47 -10.91
CA ILE A 58 -0.56 7.75 -9.47
C ILE A 58 -2.00 7.99 -9.07
N LYS A 59 -2.50 7.18 -8.13
CA LYS A 59 -3.88 7.25 -7.64
C LYS A 59 -3.92 7.29 -6.13
N ARG A 60 -4.88 8.03 -5.56
CA ARG A 60 -5.18 7.92 -4.13
C ARG A 60 -5.67 6.51 -3.81
N ALA A 61 -5.07 5.90 -2.82
CA ALA A 61 -5.47 4.61 -2.27
C ALA A 61 -6.14 4.84 -0.91
N HIS A 62 -7.43 4.55 -0.82
CA HIS A 62 -8.18 4.75 0.43
C HIS A 62 -8.19 3.45 1.24
N TYR A 63 -7.14 3.27 2.03
CA TYR A 63 -7.07 2.25 3.09
C TYR A 63 -7.27 2.92 4.44
N ALA A 64 -8.18 2.38 5.25
CA ALA A 64 -8.41 2.83 6.61
C ALA A 64 -7.29 2.37 7.54
N GLU A 65 -6.75 1.18 7.28
CA GLU A 65 -5.71 0.55 8.09
C GLU A 65 -4.89 -0.44 7.24
N LEU A 66 -3.62 -0.60 7.63
CA LEU A 66 -2.67 -1.55 7.06
C LEU A 66 -2.24 -2.51 8.18
N PHE A 67 -2.36 -3.81 7.95
CA PHE A 67 -1.88 -4.86 8.84
C PHE A 67 -0.65 -5.51 8.20
N GLU A 68 0.52 -4.98 8.54
CA GLU A 68 1.82 -5.48 8.06
C GLU A 68 2.37 -6.60 8.96
N SER A 69 3.27 -7.40 8.40
CA SER A 69 3.85 -8.56 9.05
C SER A 69 5.37 -8.51 9.01
N THR A 70 6.03 -8.91 10.10
CA THR A 70 7.48 -9.14 10.13
C THR A 70 7.86 -10.57 9.72
N ASP A 71 6.89 -11.45 9.53
CA ASP A 71 7.09 -12.80 9.01
C ASP A 71 7.50 -12.75 7.54
N GLU A 72 8.66 -13.32 7.21
CA GLU A 72 9.20 -13.37 5.85
C GLU A 72 8.31 -14.12 4.86
N SER A 73 7.46 -15.02 5.33
CA SER A 73 6.49 -15.72 4.47
C SER A 73 5.32 -14.84 4.04
N ALA A 74 5.09 -13.70 4.70
CA ALA A 74 4.04 -12.75 4.35
C ALA A 74 4.54 -11.78 3.27
N ASP A 75 4.67 -12.26 2.05
CA ASP A 75 5.25 -11.52 0.92
C ASP A 75 4.20 -10.93 -0.04
N ARG A 76 2.91 -11.03 0.29
CA ARG A 76 1.79 -10.58 -0.56
C ARG A 76 0.83 -9.69 0.20
N PHE A 77 0.10 -8.84 -0.54
CA PHE A 77 -0.86 -7.90 0.03
C PHE A 77 -2.28 -8.20 -0.41
N PHE A 78 -3.19 -8.30 0.55
CA PHE A 78 -4.61 -8.60 0.37
C PHE A 78 -5.47 -7.42 0.79
N LYS A 79 -6.35 -6.98 -0.11
CA LYS A 79 -7.35 -5.96 0.19
C LYS A 79 -8.60 -6.63 0.76
N ALA A 80 -8.90 -6.33 2.01
CA ALA A 80 -10.15 -6.73 2.63
C ALA A 80 -11.12 -5.54 2.68
N LYS A 81 -12.37 -5.78 2.29
CA LYS A 81 -13.46 -4.81 2.44
C LYS A 81 -14.28 -5.19 3.66
N LEU A 82 -14.24 -4.34 4.68
CA LEU A 82 -15.03 -4.49 5.89
C LEU A 82 -16.33 -3.72 5.76
N GLN A 83 -17.42 -4.29 6.27
CA GLN A 83 -18.72 -3.66 6.42
C GLN A 83 -19.05 -3.53 7.90
N PHE A 84 -19.26 -2.28 8.34
CA PHE A 84 -19.69 -1.96 9.69
C PHE A 84 -21.18 -1.63 9.67
N ILE A 85 -21.93 -2.19 10.61
CA ILE A 85 -23.36 -1.91 10.76
C ILE A 85 -23.52 -1.12 12.05
N THR A 86 -24.04 0.10 11.93
CA THR A 86 -24.36 0.94 13.08
C THR A 86 -25.85 1.28 13.07
N LEU A 87 -26.44 1.50 14.25
CA LEU A 87 -27.80 2.00 14.35
C LEU A 87 -27.78 3.53 14.33
N ASP A 88 -28.57 4.14 13.46
CA ASP A 88 -28.78 5.59 13.49
C ASP A 88 -29.70 5.94 14.67
N GLU A 89 -29.16 6.61 15.70
CA GLU A 89 -29.88 6.91 16.94
C GLU A 89 -31.12 7.80 16.74
N LYS A 90 -31.21 8.55 15.62
CA LYS A 90 -32.34 9.44 15.35
C LYS A 90 -33.49 8.73 14.63
N SER A 91 -33.17 7.81 13.74
CA SER A 91 -34.14 7.15 12.85
C SER A 91 -34.39 5.68 13.17
N GLY A 92 -33.56 5.06 14.02
CA GLY A 92 -33.61 3.63 14.34
C GLY A 92 -33.28 2.72 13.16
N LYS A 93 -32.78 3.27 12.04
CA LYS A 93 -32.40 2.51 10.85
C LYS A 93 -30.95 2.06 10.93
N GLU A 94 -30.67 0.87 10.41
CA GLU A 94 -29.30 0.41 10.21
C GLU A 94 -28.61 1.23 9.13
N LYS A 95 -27.41 1.72 9.44
CA LYS A 95 -26.49 2.35 8.50
C LYS A 95 -25.33 1.39 8.28
N LYS A 96 -25.06 1.08 7.00
CA LYS A 96 -23.90 0.29 6.60
C LYS A 96 -22.83 1.22 6.07
N THR A 97 -21.65 1.18 6.67
CA THR A 97 -20.44 1.83 6.13
C THR A 97 -19.46 0.76 5.69
N SER A 98 -18.58 1.10 4.75
CA SER A 98 -17.52 0.18 4.31
C SER A 98 -16.18 0.86 4.36
N GLN A 99 -15.17 0.10 4.77
CA GLN A 99 -13.78 0.52 4.72
C GLN A 99 -12.96 -0.57 4.03
N ASN A 100 -11.89 -0.16 3.36
CA ASN A 100 -10.90 -1.11 2.87
C ASN A 100 -9.72 -1.10 3.84
N VAL A 101 -9.21 -2.28 4.12
CA VAL A 101 -7.95 -2.49 4.84
C VAL A 101 -7.02 -3.30 3.95
N LEU A 102 -5.72 -3.13 4.14
CA LEU A 102 -4.70 -3.89 3.41
C LEU A 102 -3.97 -4.79 4.41
N VAL A 103 -3.82 -6.06 4.08
CA VAL A 103 -3.21 -7.07 4.97
C VAL A 103 -2.05 -7.73 4.25
N GLN A 104 -0.88 -7.70 4.87
CA GLN A 104 0.28 -8.44 4.40
C GLN A 104 0.20 -9.88 4.93
N ALA A 105 0.25 -10.86 4.03
CA ALA A 105 0.04 -12.27 4.36
C ALA A 105 0.66 -13.19 3.30
N ALA A 106 0.85 -14.47 3.64
CA ALA A 106 1.38 -15.48 2.73
C ALA A 106 0.32 -15.94 1.69
N ASP A 107 -0.92 -16.09 2.16
CA ASP A 107 -2.04 -16.52 1.34
C ASP A 107 -3.39 -15.96 1.85
N LEU A 108 -4.47 -16.33 1.16
CA LEU A 108 -5.81 -15.85 1.47
C LEU A 108 -6.28 -16.25 2.88
N ARG A 109 -5.94 -17.46 3.36
CA ARG A 109 -6.35 -17.92 4.70
C ARG A 109 -5.60 -17.15 5.78
N ASP A 110 -4.28 -17.01 5.59
CA ASP A 110 -3.42 -16.22 6.46
C ASP A 110 -3.88 -14.75 6.52
N SER A 111 -4.30 -14.18 5.38
CA SER A 111 -4.81 -12.80 5.34
C SER A 111 -6.07 -12.59 6.19
N ILE A 112 -6.96 -13.59 6.25
CA ILE A 112 -8.17 -13.53 7.09
C ILE A 112 -7.79 -13.67 8.56
N GLN A 113 -6.89 -14.59 8.89
CA GLN A 113 -6.44 -14.77 10.27
C GLN A 113 -5.79 -13.50 10.82
N ARG A 114 -4.88 -12.90 10.05
CA ARG A 114 -4.18 -11.66 10.44
C ARG A 114 -5.12 -10.47 10.54
N LEU A 115 -6.09 -10.39 9.63
CA LEU A 115 -7.15 -9.38 9.70
C LEU A 115 -7.94 -9.52 11.00
N ASP A 116 -8.39 -10.73 11.34
CA ASP A 116 -9.13 -10.96 12.57
C ASP A 116 -8.28 -10.65 13.81
N GLU A 117 -6.98 -10.97 13.79
CA GLU A 117 -6.05 -10.60 14.86
C GLU A 117 -5.89 -9.09 15.01
N GLY A 118 -5.69 -8.36 13.92
CA GLY A 118 -5.58 -6.90 13.92
C GLY A 118 -6.85 -6.22 14.42
N MET A 119 -8.01 -6.78 14.09
CA MET A 119 -9.32 -6.24 14.45
C MET A 119 -9.78 -6.58 15.88
N LYS A 120 -9.07 -7.44 16.63
CA LYS A 120 -9.44 -7.78 18.03
C LYS A 120 -9.52 -6.57 18.97
N THR A 121 -8.80 -5.50 18.65
CA THR A 121 -8.80 -4.26 19.43
C THR A 121 -9.98 -3.35 19.09
N SER A 122 -10.68 -3.61 17.98
CA SER A 122 -11.84 -2.84 17.55
C SER A 122 -13.08 -3.23 18.37
N THR A 123 -13.73 -2.24 18.96
CA THR A 123 -15.02 -2.41 19.65
C THR A 123 -16.21 -2.37 18.68
N ILE A 124 -15.98 -2.17 17.38
CA ILE A 124 -17.03 -2.04 16.37
C ILE A 124 -17.23 -3.37 15.66
N ASP A 125 -18.47 -3.88 15.71
CA ASP A 125 -18.86 -5.06 14.95
C ASP A 125 -18.69 -4.84 13.44
N TYR A 126 -18.06 -5.82 12.79
CA TYR A 126 -17.82 -5.81 11.36
C TYR A 126 -18.13 -7.16 10.73
N THR A 127 -18.32 -7.13 9.41
CA THR A 127 -18.37 -8.31 8.56
C THR A 127 -17.38 -8.15 7.41
N ILE A 128 -16.71 -9.23 7.04
CA ILE A 128 -15.80 -9.24 5.89
C ILE A 128 -16.66 -9.41 4.62
N ALA A 129 -16.75 -8.36 3.81
CA ALA A 129 -17.53 -8.39 2.57
C ALA A 129 -16.76 -9.05 1.40
N SER A 130 -15.44 -8.89 1.37
CA SER A 130 -14.57 -9.54 0.38
C SER A 130 -13.11 -9.45 0.80
N VAL A 131 -12.29 -10.44 0.41
CA VAL A 131 -10.83 -10.38 0.48
C VAL A 131 -10.27 -10.77 -0.87
N GLN A 132 -9.35 -9.95 -1.39
CA GLN A 132 -8.75 -10.13 -2.72
C GLN A 132 -7.28 -9.81 -2.65
N GLU A 133 -6.45 -10.68 -3.23
CA GLU A 133 -5.04 -10.37 -3.44
C GLU A 133 -4.89 -9.17 -4.36
N THR A 134 -3.93 -8.31 -4.03
CA THR A 134 -3.60 -7.13 -4.81
C THR A 134 -2.30 -7.37 -5.59
N PRO A 135 -2.11 -6.69 -6.72
CA PRO A 135 -0.83 -6.70 -7.42
C PRO A 135 0.23 -5.81 -6.75
N ILE A 136 -0.04 -5.23 -5.56
CA ILE A 136 0.89 -4.32 -4.88
C ILE A 136 2.17 -5.10 -4.56
N MET A 137 3.30 -4.54 -4.96
CA MET A 137 4.61 -5.18 -4.80
C MET A 137 5.25 -4.84 -3.46
N ASP A 138 5.10 -3.60 -2.99
CA ASP A 138 5.69 -3.14 -1.73
C ASP A 138 4.99 -1.87 -1.20
N ILE A 139 5.26 -1.53 0.06
CA ILE A 139 4.75 -0.35 0.77
C ILE A 139 5.93 0.53 1.22
N TYR A 140 5.91 1.78 0.78
CA TYR A 140 6.88 2.81 1.17
C TYR A 140 6.23 3.80 2.14
N HIS A 141 6.47 3.58 3.44
CA HIS A 141 6.05 4.47 4.52
C HIS A 141 6.65 5.87 4.41
N TYR A 142 5.99 6.84 5.04
CA TYR A 142 6.43 8.23 5.00
C TYR A 142 7.80 8.39 5.64
N LYS A 143 8.65 9.18 4.99
CA LYS A 143 10.02 9.50 5.38
C LYS A 143 10.21 10.98 5.08
N GLU A 144 10.50 11.79 6.09
CA GLU A 144 10.75 13.21 5.83
C GLU A 144 12.01 13.34 4.96
N MET A 145 11.83 13.80 3.73
CA MET A 145 12.96 13.99 2.81
C MET A 145 13.70 15.24 3.28
N ALA A 146 14.96 15.08 3.70
CA ALA A 146 15.82 16.23 3.96
C ALA A 146 15.93 17.05 2.65
N PRO A 147 15.74 18.38 2.69
CA PRO A 147 15.86 19.19 1.49
C PRO A 147 17.26 19.06 0.89
N ASP A 148 17.34 18.89 -0.44
CA ASP A 148 18.56 18.61 -1.22
C ASP A 148 19.72 19.61 -1.01
N ASN A 149 19.48 20.73 -0.32
CA ASN A 149 20.43 21.81 -0.06
C ASN A 149 21.07 21.81 1.35
N PHE A 150 20.84 20.81 2.20
CA PHE A 150 21.61 20.68 3.44
C PHE A 150 22.92 19.92 3.20
N ARG A 151 23.99 20.63 2.83
CA ARG A 151 25.35 20.13 3.06
C ARG A 151 25.66 20.24 4.55
N LYS A 152 25.89 19.11 5.22
CA LYS A 152 26.58 19.14 6.52
C LYS A 152 27.97 19.72 6.27
N VAL A 153 28.27 20.84 6.94
CA VAL A 153 29.54 21.57 6.81
C VAL A 153 30.69 20.89 7.57
N ASP A 154 30.40 19.84 8.34
CA ASP A 154 31.32 19.26 9.33
C ASP A 154 31.75 17.82 9.01
N GLU A 155 32.03 17.53 7.73
CA GLU A 155 32.87 16.38 7.37
C GLU A 155 34.04 16.88 6.53
N ALA A 156 35.09 17.32 7.23
CA ALA A 156 36.45 17.56 6.73
C ALA A 156 37.44 16.83 7.64
#